data_AF-A0A1G3WPE4-F1
#
_entry.id   AF-A0A1G3WPE4-F1
#
_cell.length_a   1.000
_cell.length_b   1.000
_cell.length_c   1.000
_cell.angle_alpha   90.00
_cell.angle_beta   90.00
_cell.angle_gamma   90.00
#
_symmetry.space_group_name_H-M   'P 1'
#
loop_
_entity.id
_entity.type
_entity.pdbx_description
1 polymer ?
#
loop_
_entity_poly.entity_id
_entity_poly.type
_entity_poly.pdbx_seq_one_letter_code
_entity_poly.pdbx_strand_id
1 'polypeptide(L)'
;MKISMMNMLPFLSDKELEELIKKVQESETGEFQGVSLGRVAPFLEEERANALFLAEIEKGGSFIALAPFVSDSLWPAIVEKYLAGNLKINLVPLLPFMDDGMIDELFAKVCDGALTSLDLLSILPFVKEDKVEEQFLTRLQNGQEITPFLPFVSEPCLHRLAEEYCGGKSEIEIDLMYPFMSESDIRMIFQYAMKETEPQEKKE
;
A
#
# COMPACT_ATOMS: atom_id res chain seq x y z
N MET A 1 12.46 -44.39 4.26
CA MET A 1 13.06 -43.04 4.09
C MET A 1 12.14 -42.25 3.19
N LYS A 2 11.54 -41.15 3.65
CA LYS A 2 10.69 -40.31 2.79
C LYS A 2 11.61 -39.33 2.06
N ILE A 3 11.66 -39.44 0.73
CA ILE A 3 12.43 -38.52 -0.12
C ILE A 3 11.81 -37.12 0.01
N SER A 4 12.63 -36.07 0.12
CA SER A 4 12.16 -34.69 0.15
C SER A 4 12.26 -34.08 -1.26
N MET A 5 11.11 -33.84 -1.90
CA MET A 5 11.07 -33.18 -3.20
C MET A 5 11.64 -31.76 -3.17
N MET A 6 11.48 -31.04 -2.05
CA MET A 6 12.03 -29.68 -1.91
C MET A 6 13.54 -29.64 -2.14
N ASN A 7 14.26 -30.66 -1.66
CA ASN A 7 15.73 -30.71 -1.77
C ASN A 7 16.20 -31.04 -3.18
N MET A 8 15.29 -31.45 -4.08
CA MET A 8 15.59 -31.81 -5.45
C MET A 8 15.38 -30.64 -6.42
N LEU A 9 14.59 -29.62 -6.05
CA LEU A 9 14.22 -28.50 -6.93
C LEU A 9 15.38 -27.85 -7.68
N PRO A 10 16.54 -27.55 -7.04
CA PRO A 10 17.67 -26.93 -7.74
C PRO A 10 18.32 -27.80 -8.82
N PHE A 11 18.00 -29.10 -8.87
CA PHE A 11 18.60 -30.08 -9.78
C PHE A 11 17.63 -30.56 -10.87
N LEU A 12 16.38 -30.09 -10.84
CA LEU A 12 15.37 -30.46 -11.82
C LEU A 12 15.59 -29.66 -13.11
N SER A 13 15.43 -30.33 -14.24
CA SER A 13 15.31 -29.67 -15.54
C SER A 13 13.97 -28.95 -15.68
N ASP A 14 13.86 -28.02 -16.64
CA ASP A 14 12.61 -27.30 -16.92
C ASP A 14 11.44 -28.26 -17.15
N LYS A 15 11.67 -29.35 -17.89
CA LYS A 15 10.65 -30.37 -18.13
C LYS A 15 10.17 -31.03 -16.84
N GLU A 16 11.06 -31.31 -15.89
CA GLU A 16 10.71 -31.90 -14.61
C GLU A 16 9.99 -30.89 -13.69
N LEU A 17 10.40 -29.61 -13.74
CA LEU A 17 9.68 -28.52 -13.08
C LEU A 17 8.26 -28.38 -13.63
N GLU A 18 8.07 -28.54 -14.94
CA GLU A 18 6.74 -28.54 -15.57
C GLU A 18 5.83 -29.67 -15.10
N GLU A 19 6.38 -30.88 -15.01
CA GLU A 19 5.65 -32.03 -14.48
C GLU A 19 5.24 -31.78 -13.02
N LEU A 20 6.12 -31.14 -12.23
CA LEU A 20 5.83 -30.77 -10.86
C LEU A 20 4.77 -29.67 -10.74
N ILE A 21 4.86 -28.59 -11.52
CA ILE A 21 3.85 -27.52 -11.57
C ILE A 21 2.48 -28.11 -11.86
N LYS A 22 2.40 -28.98 -12.88
CA LYS A 22 1.15 -29.66 -13.23
C LYS A 22 0.61 -30.49 -12.06
N LYS A 23 1.46 -31.23 -11.36
CA LYS A 23 1.05 -32.00 -10.17
C LYS A 23 0.57 -31.13 -9.02
N VAL A 24 1.18 -29.96 -8.83
CA VAL A 24 0.74 -28.97 -7.84
C VAL A 24 -0.63 -28.38 -8.22
N GLN A 25 -0.83 -28.03 -9.49
CA GLN A 25 -2.10 -27.50 -10.00
C GLN A 25 -3.24 -28.53 -10.00
N GLU A 26 -2.92 -29.82 -10.16
CA GLU A 26 -3.90 -30.93 -10.06
C GLU A 26 -4.28 -31.25 -8.60
N SER A 27 -3.55 -30.72 -7.62
CA SER A 27 -3.77 -31.01 -6.20
C SER A 27 -4.84 -30.11 -5.58
N GLU A 28 -5.77 -30.71 -4.82
CA GLU A 28 -6.79 -29.97 -4.07
C GLU A 28 -6.20 -29.03 -3.01
N THR A 29 -5.00 -29.34 -2.49
CA THR A 29 -4.35 -28.52 -1.46
C THR A 29 -3.44 -27.43 -2.04
N GLY A 30 -3.27 -27.38 -3.36
CA GLY A 30 -2.26 -26.52 -3.99
C GLY A 30 -0.82 -26.91 -3.67
N GLU A 31 -0.61 -28.17 -3.25
CA GLU A 31 0.71 -28.72 -2.95
C GLU A 31 0.84 -30.16 -3.46
N PHE A 32 2.03 -30.54 -3.93
CA PHE A 32 2.38 -31.91 -4.28
C PHE A 32 3.65 -32.33 -3.54
N GLN A 33 3.55 -33.38 -2.72
CA GLN A 33 4.64 -33.85 -1.85
C GLN A 33 5.31 -32.74 -1.02
N GLY A 34 4.52 -31.77 -0.56
CA GLY A 34 4.97 -30.62 0.22
C GLY A 34 5.58 -29.47 -0.61
N VAL A 35 5.55 -29.55 -1.94
CA VAL A 35 5.97 -28.45 -2.82
C VAL A 35 4.75 -27.66 -3.29
N SER A 36 4.80 -26.34 -3.20
CA SER A 36 3.80 -25.41 -3.75
C SER A 36 4.40 -24.61 -4.92
N LEU A 37 3.58 -23.88 -5.68
CA LEU A 37 4.07 -23.07 -6.81
C LEU A 37 5.10 -22.01 -6.38
N GLY A 38 4.90 -21.36 -5.23
CA GLY A 38 5.88 -20.41 -4.68
C GLY A 38 7.22 -21.04 -4.29
N ARG A 39 7.26 -22.37 -4.05
CA ARG A 39 8.53 -23.09 -3.82
C ARG A 39 9.25 -23.42 -5.13
N VAL A 40 8.51 -23.57 -6.22
CA VAL A 40 9.05 -23.83 -7.56
C VAL A 40 9.57 -22.53 -8.20
N ALA A 41 8.91 -21.41 -7.95
CA ALA A 41 9.17 -20.12 -8.60
C ALA A 41 10.65 -19.65 -8.64
N PRO A 42 11.46 -19.80 -7.58
CA PRO A 42 12.87 -19.40 -7.61
C PRO A 42 13.74 -20.15 -8.64
N PHE A 43 13.24 -21.26 -9.17
CA PHE A 43 13.95 -22.12 -10.13
C PHE A 43 13.41 -21.98 -11.56
N LEU A 44 12.45 -21.08 -11.79
CA LEU A 44 11.90 -20.80 -13.10
C LEU A 44 12.63 -19.63 -13.75
N GLU A 45 12.78 -19.69 -15.07
CA GLU A 45 13.10 -18.50 -15.87
C GLU A 45 11.97 -17.46 -15.74
N GLU A 46 12.31 -16.18 -15.85
CA GLU A 46 11.39 -15.06 -15.63
C GLU A 46 10.14 -15.14 -16.53
N GLU A 47 10.32 -15.43 -17.83
CA GLU A 47 9.22 -15.59 -18.77
C GLU A 47 8.27 -16.72 -18.36
N ARG A 48 8.80 -17.77 -17.73
CA ARG A 48 8.00 -18.88 -17.25
C ARG A 48 7.25 -18.53 -15.98
N ALA A 49 7.90 -17.83 -15.05
CA ALA A 49 7.24 -17.30 -13.86
C ALA A 49 6.09 -16.35 -14.24
N ASN A 50 6.31 -15.46 -15.22
CA ASN A 50 5.27 -14.57 -15.77
C ASN A 50 4.07 -15.36 -16.30
N ALA A 51 4.32 -16.36 -17.14
CA ALA A 51 3.25 -17.19 -17.71
C ALA A 51 2.47 -17.95 -16.64
N LEU A 52 3.17 -18.51 -15.64
CA LEU A 52 2.54 -19.21 -14.52
C LEU A 52 1.70 -18.27 -13.67
N PHE A 53 2.20 -17.08 -13.33
CA PHE A 53 1.48 -16.06 -12.57
C PHE A 53 0.16 -15.68 -13.24
N LEU A 54 0.19 -15.37 -14.54
CA LEU A 54 -1.01 -15.03 -15.30
C LEU A 54 -2.01 -16.20 -15.36
N ALA A 55 -1.51 -17.43 -15.58
CA ALA A 55 -2.36 -18.61 -15.62
C ALA A 55 -3.04 -18.90 -14.26
N GLU A 56 -2.35 -18.66 -13.14
CA GLU A 56 -2.92 -18.81 -11.81
C GLU A 56 -3.95 -17.71 -11.50
N ILE A 57 -3.74 -16.47 -11.95
CA ILE A 57 -4.76 -15.41 -11.87
C ILE A 57 -6.04 -15.84 -12.60
N GLU A 58 -5.93 -16.31 -13.85
CA GLU A 58 -7.08 -16.69 -14.67
C GLU A 58 -7.87 -17.86 -14.08
N LYS A 59 -7.19 -18.82 -13.46
CA LYS A 59 -7.82 -19.99 -12.82
C LYS A 59 -8.35 -19.69 -11.41
N GLY A 60 -8.04 -18.53 -10.83
CA GLY A 60 -8.32 -18.24 -9.42
C GLY A 60 -7.47 -19.08 -8.46
N GLY A 61 -6.28 -19.49 -8.90
CA GLY A 61 -5.31 -20.28 -8.14
C GLY A 61 -4.40 -19.42 -7.25
N SER A 62 -3.27 -19.99 -6.84
CA SER A 62 -2.35 -19.34 -5.88
C SER A 62 -1.23 -18.61 -6.62
N PHE A 63 -1.42 -17.31 -6.87
CA PHE A 63 -0.48 -16.48 -7.63
C PHE A 63 0.38 -15.53 -6.77
N ILE A 64 -0.05 -15.17 -5.56
CA ILE A 64 0.66 -14.19 -4.72
C ILE A 64 2.11 -14.60 -4.44
N ALA A 65 2.35 -15.89 -4.18
CA ALA A 65 3.68 -16.40 -3.88
C ALA A 65 4.63 -16.39 -5.09
N LEU A 66 4.12 -16.13 -6.30
CA LEU A 66 4.90 -16.00 -7.53
C LEU A 66 5.32 -14.55 -7.79
N ALA A 67 4.68 -13.56 -7.15
CA ALA A 67 4.92 -12.13 -7.38
C ALA A 67 6.39 -11.69 -7.25
N PRO A 68 7.22 -12.21 -6.31
CA PRO A 68 8.63 -11.85 -6.24
C PRO A 68 9.50 -12.31 -7.42
N PHE A 69 8.96 -13.17 -8.29
CA PHE A 69 9.71 -13.84 -9.36
C PHE A 69 9.21 -13.47 -10.76
N VAL A 70 8.21 -12.57 -10.87
CA VAL A 70 7.73 -12.06 -12.15
C VAL A 70 8.46 -10.76 -12.50
N SER A 71 8.43 -10.43 -13.79
CA SER A 71 9.00 -9.20 -14.33
C SER A 71 8.22 -7.97 -13.89
N ASP A 72 8.92 -6.87 -13.59
CA ASP A 72 8.29 -5.57 -13.32
C ASP A 72 7.44 -5.06 -14.49
N SER A 73 7.77 -5.49 -15.72
CA SER A 73 7.03 -5.16 -16.94
C SER A 73 5.59 -5.71 -16.97
N LEU A 74 5.24 -6.63 -16.06
CA LEU A 74 3.93 -7.26 -15.99
C LEU A 74 2.90 -6.39 -15.24
N TRP A 75 3.34 -5.59 -14.27
CA TRP A 75 2.46 -4.83 -13.38
C TRP A 75 1.57 -3.80 -14.09
N PRO A 76 2.04 -3.02 -15.08
CA PRO A 76 1.19 -2.05 -15.77
C PRO A 76 -0.07 -2.69 -16.39
N ALA A 77 0.08 -3.87 -17.00
CA ALA A 77 -1.04 -4.59 -17.60
C ALA A 77 -2.01 -5.16 -16.55
N ILE A 78 -1.51 -5.56 -15.37
CA ILE A 78 -2.34 -6.00 -14.25
C ILE A 78 -3.15 -4.84 -13.68
N VAL A 79 -2.51 -3.69 -13.44
CA VAL A 79 -3.15 -2.48 -12.95
C VAL A 79 -4.20 -1.97 -13.94
N GLU A 80 -3.88 -1.92 -15.23
CA GLU A 80 -4.84 -1.53 -16.28
C GLU A 80 -6.09 -2.42 -16.27
N LYS A 81 -5.90 -3.74 -16.25
CA LYS A 81 -7.03 -4.69 -16.20
C LYS A 81 -7.84 -4.57 -14.90
N TYR A 82 -7.18 -4.31 -13.78
CA TYR A 82 -7.81 -4.12 -12.48
C TYR A 82 -8.68 -2.86 -12.47
N LEU A 83 -8.13 -1.73 -12.91
CA LEU A 83 -8.84 -0.45 -13.04
C LEU A 83 -9.99 -0.50 -14.04
N ALA A 84 -9.84 -1.25 -15.14
CA ALA A 84 -10.90 -1.48 -16.11
C ALA A 84 -12.02 -2.42 -15.59
N GLY A 85 -11.88 -3.00 -14.40
CA GLY A 85 -12.82 -3.97 -13.84
C GLY A 85 -12.79 -5.34 -14.53
N ASN A 86 -11.83 -5.57 -15.42
CA ASN A 86 -11.61 -6.82 -16.15
C ASN A 86 -10.84 -7.86 -15.32
N LEU A 87 -10.26 -7.44 -14.19
CA LEU A 87 -9.54 -8.30 -13.26
C LEU A 87 -10.04 -8.08 -11.83
N LYS A 88 -10.59 -9.13 -11.22
CA LYS A 88 -11.15 -9.12 -9.87
C LYS A 88 -10.28 -9.92 -8.92
N ILE A 89 -9.28 -9.27 -8.32
CA ILE A 89 -8.35 -9.87 -7.36
C ILE A 89 -8.18 -8.98 -6.12
N ASN A 90 -7.66 -9.54 -5.03
CA ASN A 90 -7.13 -8.72 -3.95
C ASN A 90 -5.76 -8.16 -4.34
N LEU A 91 -5.69 -6.85 -4.58
CA LEU A 91 -4.48 -6.18 -5.04
C LEU A 91 -3.50 -5.84 -3.91
N VAL A 92 -3.98 -5.74 -2.65
CA VAL A 92 -3.16 -5.36 -1.48
C VAL A 92 -1.84 -6.14 -1.36
N PRO A 93 -1.81 -7.49 -1.44
CA PRO A 93 -0.56 -8.24 -1.35
C PRO A 93 0.39 -8.04 -2.55
N LEU A 94 -0.07 -7.41 -3.63
CA LEU A 94 0.72 -7.12 -4.81
C LEU A 94 1.30 -5.69 -4.84
N LEU A 95 0.80 -4.78 -3.99
CA LEU A 95 1.29 -3.40 -3.91
C LEU A 95 2.81 -3.29 -3.71
N PRO A 96 3.48 -4.14 -2.90
CA PRO A 96 4.93 -4.03 -2.70
C PRO A 96 5.80 -4.24 -3.96
N PHE A 97 5.22 -4.77 -5.04
CA PHE A 97 5.94 -5.05 -6.29
C PHE A 97 5.68 -4.00 -7.38
N MET A 98 4.78 -3.04 -7.12
CA MET A 98 4.44 -1.99 -8.07
C MET A 98 5.38 -0.80 -7.90
N ASP A 99 5.65 -0.09 -8.99
CA ASP A 99 6.30 1.21 -8.94
C ASP A 99 5.38 2.30 -8.37
N ASP A 100 6.01 3.40 -7.97
CA ASP A 100 5.32 4.54 -7.37
C ASP A 100 4.25 5.15 -8.29
N GLY A 101 4.45 5.12 -9.61
CA GLY A 101 3.50 5.70 -10.55
C GLY A 101 2.17 4.94 -10.58
N MET A 102 2.24 3.61 -10.53
CA MET A 102 1.07 2.75 -10.41
C MET A 102 0.38 2.91 -9.05
N ILE A 103 1.14 3.02 -7.96
CA ILE A 103 0.58 3.26 -6.62
C ILE A 103 -0.12 4.63 -6.57
N ASP A 104 0.49 5.68 -7.12
CA ASP A 104 -0.09 7.02 -7.18
C ASP A 104 -1.41 7.04 -7.98
N GLU A 105 -1.48 6.32 -9.10
CA GLU A 105 -2.70 6.19 -9.89
C GLU A 105 -3.81 5.49 -9.09
N LEU A 106 -3.50 4.35 -8.48
CA LEU A 106 -4.45 3.61 -7.63
C LEU A 106 -4.94 4.47 -6.47
N PHE A 107 -4.02 5.17 -5.79
CA PHE A 107 -4.34 6.05 -4.67
C PHE A 107 -5.25 7.20 -5.08
N ALA A 108 -4.98 7.87 -6.20
CA ALA A 108 -5.84 8.92 -6.72
C ALA A 108 -7.28 8.42 -6.97
N LYS A 109 -7.44 7.21 -7.53
CA LYS A 109 -8.74 6.58 -7.77
C LYS A 109 -9.46 6.14 -6.48
N VAL A 110 -8.71 5.79 -5.44
CA VAL A 110 -9.30 5.53 -4.12
C VAL A 110 -9.77 6.85 -3.49
N CYS A 111 -8.97 7.90 -3.57
CA CYS A 111 -9.29 9.21 -2.99
C CYS A 111 -10.47 9.93 -3.66
N ASP A 112 -10.64 9.79 -4.99
CA ASP A 112 -11.77 10.36 -5.74
C ASP A 112 -13.05 9.49 -5.68
N GLY A 113 -12.96 8.29 -5.09
CA GLY A 113 -14.06 7.34 -4.95
C GLY A 113 -14.37 6.53 -6.20
N ALA A 114 -13.59 6.65 -7.28
CA ALA A 114 -13.76 5.86 -8.50
C ALA A 114 -13.36 4.39 -8.32
N LEU A 115 -12.51 4.09 -7.33
CA LEU A 115 -12.06 2.74 -7.01
C LEU A 115 -12.42 2.36 -5.57
N THR A 116 -13.47 1.55 -5.41
CA THR A 116 -13.97 1.10 -4.10
C THR A 116 -13.52 -0.32 -3.73
N SER A 117 -12.90 -1.06 -4.66
CA SER A 117 -12.39 -2.41 -4.42
C SER A 117 -11.03 -2.44 -3.71
N LEU A 118 -10.41 -1.27 -3.51
CA LEU A 118 -9.17 -1.09 -2.76
C LEU A 118 -9.43 -0.09 -1.62
N ASP A 119 -9.08 -0.49 -0.40
CA ASP A 119 -9.28 0.32 0.79
C ASP A 119 -8.17 1.35 0.99
N LEU A 120 -8.53 2.56 1.44
CA LEU A 120 -7.60 3.69 1.63
C LEU A 120 -6.48 3.35 2.62
N LEU A 121 -6.82 2.75 3.77
CA LEU A 121 -5.82 2.40 4.79
C LEU A 121 -4.84 1.33 4.29
N SER A 122 -5.28 0.49 3.36
CA SER A 122 -4.47 -0.59 2.81
C SER A 122 -3.42 -0.11 1.79
N ILE A 123 -3.68 1.01 1.08
CA ILE A 123 -2.73 1.58 0.11
C ILE A 123 -1.79 2.61 0.73
N LEU A 124 -2.21 3.35 1.76
CA LEU A 124 -1.41 4.42 2.40
C LEU A 124 0.05 4.06 2.73
N PRO A 125 0.37 2.84 3.25
CA PRO A 125 1.77 2.47 3.54
C PRO A 125 2.71 2.43 2.32
N PHE A 126 2.15 2.42 1.11
CA PHE A 126 2.89 2.34 -0.15
C PHE A 126 2.94 3.67 -0.90
N VAL A 127 2.12 4.65 -0.51
CA VAL A 127 2.05 5.96 -1.16
C VAL A 127 3.21 6.83 -0.66
N LYS A 128 3.81 7.61 -1.56
CA LYS A 128 4.83 8.58 -1.17
C LYS A 128 4.25 9.66 -0.25
N GLU A 129 5.07 10.07 0.71
CA GLU A 129 4.70 11.06 1.72
C GLU A 129 4.18 12.38 1.10
N ASP A 130 4.78 12.86 0.01
CA ASP A 130 4.35 14.09 -0.67
C ASP A 130 2.93 13.98 -1.25
N LYS A 131 2.55 12.79 -1.76
CA LYS A 131 1.20 12.51 -2.27
C LYS A 131 0.17 12.37 -1.16
N VAL A 132 0.57 11.74 -0.04
CA VAL A 132 -0.26 11.71 1.18
C VAL A 132 -0.52 13.12 1.67
N GLU A 133 0.51 13.96 1.78
CA GLU A 133 0.40 15.35 2.22
C GLU A 133 -0.48 16.20 1.29
N GLU A 134 -0.34 16.05 -0.02
CA GLU A 134 -1.17 16.73 -1.02
C GLU A 134 -2.66 16.44 -0.78
N GLN A 135 -3.02 15.17 -0.58
CA GLN A 135 -4.40 14.77 -0.29
C GLN A 135 -4.87 15.21 1.10
N PHE A 136 -4.02 15.10 2.11
CA PHE A 136 -4.31 15.54 3.46
C PHE A 136 -4.64 17.04 3.52
N LEU A 137 -3.79 17.89 2.94
CA LEU A 137 -3.99 19.34 2.91
C LEU A 137 -5.21 19.74 2.08
N THR A 138 -5.44 19.07 0.96
CA THR A 138 -6.64 19.29 0.13
C THR A 138 -7.91 18.96 0.91
N ARG A 139 -7.93 17.84 1.62
CA ARG A 139 -9.07 17.42 2.45
C ARG A 139 -9.29 18.35 3.63
N LEU A 140 -8.22 18.77 4.30
CA LEU A 140 -8.26 19.74 5.38
C LEU A 140 -8.92 21.05 4.93
N GLN A 141 -8.49 21.60 3.78
CA GLN A 141 -9.06 22.83 3.23
C GLN A 141 -10.53 22.71 2.84
N ASN A 142 -10.95 21.51 2.42
CA ASN A 142 -12.33 21.24 2.01
C ASN A 142 -13.23 20.77 3.17
N GLY A 143 -12.72 20.70 4.41
CA GLY A 143 -13.47 20.20 5.57
C GLY A 143 -13.85 18.72 5.45
N GLN A 144 -13.04 17.92 4.76
CA GLN A 144 -13.23 16.48 4.58
C GLN A 144 -12.50 15.69 5.66
N GLU A 145 -12.81 14.39 5.78
CA GLU A 145 -12.14 13.50 6.73
C GLU A 145 -10.63 13.39 6.43
N ILE A 146 -9.81 13.69 7.45
CA ILE A 146 -8.35 13.67 7.41
C ILE A 146 -7.70 12.59 8.29
N THR A 147 -8.46 12.02 9.24
CA THR A 147 -7.95 11.08 10.24
C THR A 147 -7.15 9.90 9.66
N PRO A 148 -7.55 9.28 8.54
CA PRO A 148 -6.78 8.19 7.92
C PRO A 148 -5.35 8.58 7.53
N PHE A 149 -5.10 9.85 7.21
CA PHE A 149 -3.83 10.33 6.70
C PHE A 149 -2.84 10.70 7.82
N LEU A 150 -3.33 11.05 9.02
CA LEU A 150 -2.49 11.56 10.11
C LEU A 150 -1.26 10.70 10.44
N PRO A 151 -1.31 9.35 10.46
CA PRO A 151 -0.13 8.53 10.70
C PRO A 151 0.97 8.61 9.63
N PHE A 152 0.66 9.19 8.47
CA PHE A 152 1.48 9.22 7.26
C PHE A 152 1.87 10.64 6.81
N VAL A 153 1.47 11.67 7.56
CA VAL A 153 1.83 13.08 7.30
C VAL A 153 3.13 13.41 8.01
N SER A 154 4.02 14.15 7.36
CA SER A 154 5.32 14.48 7.95
C SER A 154 5.21 15.47 9.13
N GLU A 155 6.16 15.38 10.05
CA GLU A 155 6.31 16.34 11.14
C GLU A 155 6.45 17.80 10.64
N PRO A 156 7.24 18.11 9.59
CA PRO A 156 7.25 19.45 8.98
C PRO A 156 5.90 19.95 8.47
N CYS A 157 5.02 19.06 7.97
CA CYS A 157 3.67 19.45 7.59
C CYS A 157 2.84 19.83 8.81
N LEU A 158 2.84 18.99 9.86
CA LEU A 158 2.11 19.27 11.10
C LEU A 158 2.62 20.52 11.82
N HIS A 159 3.94 20.75 11.83
CA HIS A 159 4.56 21.95 12.39
C HIS A 159 4.03 23.22 11.72
N ARG A 160 3.97 23.25 10.39
CA ARG A 160 3.40 24.40 9.64
C ARG A 160 1.94 24.67 10.01
N LEU A 161 1.14 23.61 10.18
CA LEU A 161 -0.27 23.76 10.61
C LEU A 161 -0.37 24.30 12.04
N ALA A 162 0.52 23.89 12.95
CA ALA A 162 0.60 24.44 14.29
C ALA A 162 0.98 25.94 14.28
N GLU A 163 1.93 26.35 13.44
CA GLU A 163 2.29 27.77 13.26
C GLU A 163 1.12 28.59 12.68
N GLU A 164 0.41 28.04 11.68
CA GLU A 164 -0.77 28.67 11.09
C GLU A 164 -1.90 28.86 12.11
N TYR A 165 -2.15 27.84 12.94
CA TYR A 165 -3.12 27.89 14.03
C TYR A 165 -2.76 28.98 15.05
N CYS A 166 -1.50 29.00 15.53
CA CYS A 166 -1.02 30.03 16.47
C CYS A 166 -0.94 31.43 15.84
N GLY A 167 -0.91 31.52 14.51
CA GLY A 167 -0.97 32.77 13.77
C GLY A 167 -2.38 33.34 13.62
N GLY A 168 -3.41 32.65 14.13
CA GLY A 168 -4.82 33.02 13.97
C GLY A 168 -5.32 32.92 12.53
N LYS A 169 -4.65 32.13 11.69
CA LYS A 169 -4.88 32.10 10.23
C LYS A 169 -5.91 31.07 9.78
N SER A 170 -6.43 30.21 10.66
CA SER A 170 -7.38 29.18 10.24
C SER A 170 -8.23 28.59 11.38
N GLU A 171 -9.42 28.12 11.01
CA GLU A 171 -10.26 27.25 11.84
C GLU A 171 -9.81 25.78 11.66
N ILE A 172 -8.53 25.48 11.91
CA ILE A 172 -8.04 24.10 11.90
C ILE A 172 -8.50 23.39 13.18
N GLU A 173 -9.11 22.21 13.04
CA GLU A 173 -9.35 21.28 14.15
C GLU A 173 -8.03 20.63 14.59
N ILE A 174 -7.24 21.39 15.36
CA ILE A 174 -5.86 21.02 15.72
C ILE A 174 -5.80 19.84 16.71
N ASP A 175 -6.86 19.64 17.50
CA ASP A 175 -6.92 18.63 18.57
C ASP A 175 -6.76 17.20 18.06
N LEU A 176 -7.20 16.92 16.83
CA LEU A 176 -7.06 15.60 16.20
C LEU A 176 -5.59 15.26 15.89
N MET A 177 -4.72 16.26 15.81
CA MET A 177 -3.34 16.11 15.36
C MET A 177 -2.35 15.85 16.50
N TYR A 178 -2.74 16.11 17.76
CA TYR A 178 -1.84 15.97 18.91
C TYR A 178 -1.09 14.64 19.02
N PRO A 179 -1.70 13.46 18.74
CA PRO A 179 -0.99 12.19 18.81
C PRO A 179 0.17 12.06 17.82
N PHE A 180 0.22 12.92 16.79
CA PHE A 180 1.17 12.88 15.68
C PHE A 180 2.13 14.08 15.68
N MET A 181 1.90 15.06 16.56
CA MET A 181 2.70 16.28 16.65
C MET A 181 3.92 16.12 17.56
N SER A 182 4.93 16.95 17.32
CA SER A 182 6.08 17.07 18.21
C SER A 182 5.68 17.70 19.56
N GLU A 183 6.44 17.41 20.62
CA GLU A 183 6.23 18.08 21.92
C GLU A 183 6.38 19.60 21.82
N SER A 184 7.27 20.08 20.94
CA SER A 184 7.46 21.52 20.68
C SER A 184 6.20 22.17 20.14
N ASP A 185 5.52 21.52 19.19
CA ASP A 185 4.30 22.04 18.57
C ASP A 185 3.16 22.10 19.58
N ILE A 186 3.01 21.03 20.38
CA ILE A 186 2.00 20.99 21.45
C ILE A 186 2.24 22.09 22.47
N ARG A 187 3.50 22.34 22.88
CA ARG A 187 3.85 23.44 23.79
C ARG A 187 3.59 24.81 23.17
N MET A 188 3.86 24.98 21.89
CA MET A 188 3.58 26.22 21.16
C MET A 188 2.07 26.51 21.14
N ILE A 189 1.25 25.52 20.79
CA ILE A 189 -0.21 25.61 20.79
C ILE A 189 -0.75 25.92 22.20
N PHE A 190 -0.23 25.24 23.22
CA PHE A 190 -0.58 25.50 24.62
C PHE A 190 -0.28 26.95 25.03
N GLN A 191 0.91 27.47 24.71
CA GLN A 191 1.29 28.85 25.04
C GLN A 191 0.41 29.88 24.32
N TYR A 192 0.03 29.61 23.08
CA TYR A 192 -0.92 30.44 22.34
C TYR A 192 -2.28 30.48 23.02
N ALA A 193 -2.85 29.32 23.37
CA ALA A 193 -4.13 29.24 24.07
C ALA A 193 -4.15 29.95 25.43
N MET A 194 -3.02 29.91 26.17
CA MET A 194 -2.88 30.63 27.44
C MET A 194 -2.90 32.16 27.25
N LYS A 195 -2.34 32.69 26.16
CA LYS A 195 -2.34 34.14 25.88
C LYS A 195 -3.70 34.66 25.41
N GLU A 196 -4.43 33.88 24.63
CA GLU A 196 -5.79 34.22 24.19
C GLU A 196 -6.80 34.31 25.35
N THR A 197 -6.52 33.64 26.47
CA THR A 197 -7.41 33.61 27.65
C THR A 197 -7.07 34.67 28.70
N GLU A 198 -5.97 35.42 28.56
CA GLU A 198 -5.66 36.56 29.42
C GLU A 198 -6.55 37.77 29.04
N PRO A 199 -7.33 38.34 29.97
CA PRO A 199 -8.14 39.52 29.68
C PRO A 199 -7.22 40.66 29.24
N GLN A 200 -7.45 41.22 28.05
CA GLN A 200 -6.74 42.41 27.60
C GLN A 200 -6.95 43.53 28.63
N GLU A 201 -5.94 43.79 29.46
CA GLU A 201 -5.94 44.93 30.38
C GLU A 201 -6.16 46.18 29.54
N LYS A 202 -7.34 46.80 29.71
CA LYS A 202 -7.64 48.12 29.14
C LYS A 202 -6.57 49.07 29.66
N LYS A 203 -5.62 49.43 28.78
CA LYS A 203 -4.73 50.56 29.02
C LYS A 203 -5.59 51.82 29.03
N GLU A 204 -5.91 52.29 30.24
CA GLU A 204 -6.45 53.62 30.51
C GLU A 204 -5.47 54.72 30.13
#